data_AF-A0A0A5GLP3-F1
#
_entry.id   AF-A0A0A5GLP3-F1
#
_cell.length_a   1.000
_cell.length_b   1.000
_cell.length_c   1.000
_cell.angle_alpha   90.00
_cell.angle_beta   90.00
_cell.angle_gamma   90.00
#
_symmetry.space_group_name_H-M   'P 1'
#
loop_
_entity.id
_entity.type
_entity.pdbx_description
1 polymer ?
#
loop_
_entity_poly.entity_id
_entity_poly.type
_entity_poly.pdbx_seq_one_letter_code
_entity_poly.pdbx_strand_id
1 'polypeptide(L)' 'MHVNVRHYVNEQVELMYLSKDGTVTHRKVKLLKTTSDYLYGYCYLRCAHRKFSKDRILAVLPLQKSS' A
#
# COMPACT_ATOMS: atom_id res chain seq x y z
N MET A 1 -10.61 7.59 9.21
CA MET A 1 -9.87 6.43 9.77
C MET A 1 -8.47 6.43 9.18
N HIS A 2 -7.42 6.47 10.00
CA HIS A 2 -6.04 6.35 9.52
C HIS A 2 -5.63 4.88 9.52
N VAL A 3 -5.30 4.31 8.37
CA VAL A 3 -4.79 2.93 8.29
C VAL A 3 -3.42 2.88 8.97
N ASN A 4 -3.29 2.09 10.03
CA ASN A 4 -2.01 1.84 10.70
C ASN A 4 -1.33 0.61 10.08
N VAL A 5 -0.19 0.83 9.45
CA VAL A 5 0.57 -0.19 8.72
C VAL A 5 2.06 -0.17 9.10
N ARG A 6 2.41 0.45 10.24
CA ARG A 6 3.81 0.58 10.67
C ARG A 6 4.46 -0.78 10.90
N HIS A 7 3.70 -1.77 11.38
CA HIS A 7 4.19 -3.13 11.58
C HIS A 7 4.43 -3.92 10.30
N TYR A 8 3.94 -3.45 9.14
CA TYR A 8 4.16 -4.10 7.84
C TYR A 8 5.38 -3.56 7.08
N VAL A 9 6.21 -2.70 7.68
CA VAL A 9 7.42 -2.18 7.01
C VAL A 9 8.37 -3.34 6.70
N ASN A 10 8.91 -3.34 5.48
CA ASN A 10 9.68 -4.42 4.85
C ASN A 10 8.88 -5.66 4.42
N GLU A 11 7.56 -5.67 4.63
CA GLU A 11 6.69 -6.76 4.19
C GLU A 11 5.99 -6.44 2.85
N GLN A 12 5.45 -7.49 2.22
CA GLN A 12 4.54 -7.33 1.10
C GLN A 12 3.11 -7.20 1.61
N VAL A 13 2.41 -6.20 1.11
CA VAL A 13 1.00 -5.95 1.41
C VAL A 13 0.19 -5.87 0.13
N GLU A 14 -1.08 -6.19 0.23
CA GLU A 14 -2.09 -5.85 -0.77
C GLU A 14 -2.83 -4.60 -0.35
N LEU A 15 -3.01 -3.68 -1.29
CA LEU A 15 -3.76 -2.44 -1.10
C LEU A 15 -4.93 -2.37 -2.08
N MET A 16 -6.10 -2.00 -1.58
CA MET A 16 -7.15 -1.40 -2.41
C MET A 16 -6.95 0.11 -2.42
N TYR A 17 -6.66 0.67 -3.59
CA TYR A 17 -6.28 2.08 -3.74
C TYR A 17 -7.20 2.80 -4.72
N LEU A 18 -7.74 3.94 -4.27
CA LEU A 18 -8.58 4.83 -5.08
C LEU A 18 -7.71 5.84 -5.85
N SER A 19 -7.62 5.72 -7.17
CA SER A 19 -6.91 6.69 -8.02
C SER A 19 -7.70 7.96 -8.29
N LYS A 20 -7.01 9.00 -8.78
CA LYS A 20 -7.54 10.39 -8.89
C LYS A 20 -8.78 10.48 -9.78
N ASP A 21 -8.87 9.59 -10.76
CA ASP A 21 -9.97 9.39 -11.69
C ASP A 21 -11.16 8.63 -11.09
N GLY A 22 -11.08 8.19 -9.83
CA GLY A 22 -12.12 7.40 -9.16
C GLY A 22 -11.98 5.88 -9.33
N THR A 23 -10.98 5.41 -10.09
CA THR A 23 -10.77 3.98 -10.29
C THR A 23 -10.24 3.31 -9.02
N VAL A 24 -10.85 2.20 -8.61
CA VAL A 24 -10.31 1.36 -7.53
C VAL A 24 -9.35 0.34 -8.13
N THR A 25 -8.15 0.24 -7.57
CA THR A 25 -7.10 -0.66 -8.03
C THR A 25 -6.62 -1.57 -6.91
N HIS A 26 -6.47 -2.86 -7.17
CA HIS A 26 -5.81 -3.80 -6.26
C HIS A 26 -4.30 -3.81 -6.56
N ARG A 27 -3.47 -3.64 -5.53
CA ARG A 27 -2.03 -3.44 -5.68
C ARG A 27 -1.24 -4.26 -4.70
N LYS A 28 -0.33 -5.08 -5.21
CA LYS A 28 0.74 -5.68 -4.44
C LYS A 28 1.89 -4.67 -4.29
N VAL A 29 2.32 -4.41 -3.06
CA VAL A 29 3.37 -3.44 -2.75
C VAL A 29 4.30 -3.99 -1.68
N LYS A 30 5.62 -3.90 -1.90
CA LYS A 30 6.60 -4.05 -0.81
C LYS A 30 6.67 -2.73 -0.05
N LEU A 31 6.19 -2.69 1.18
CA LEU A 31 6.20 -1.49 2.00
C LEU A 31 7.62 -1.21 2.49
N LEU A 32 8.14 -0.01 2.23
CA LEU A 32 9.52 0.38 2.58
C LEU A 32 9.54 1.40 3.71
N LYS A 33 8.59 2.33 3.71
CA LYS A 33 8.47 3.39 4.72
C LYS A 33 7.03 3.86 4.84
N THR A 34 6.65 4.31 6.03
CA THR A 34 5.37 5.00 6.25
C THR A 34 5.60 6.27 7.07
N THR A 35 4.83 7.32 6.78
CA THR A 35 4.74 8.55 7.59
C THR A 35 3.34 8.65 8.21
N SER A 36 2.96 9.81 8.75
CA SER A 36 1.56 10.11 9.10
C SER A 36 0.62 9.89 7.90
N ASP A 37 0.96 10.45 6.74
CA ASP A 37 0.02 10.63 5.62
C ASP A 37 0.29 9.72 4.42
N TYR A 38 1.50 9.15 4.34
CA TYR A 38 1.93 8.43 3.14
C TYR A 38 2.49 7.04 3.44
N LEU A 39 2.35 6.17 2.44
CA LEU A 39 3.11 4.93 2.29
C LEU A 39 4.07 5.05 1.11
N TYR A 40 5.27 4.54 1.30
CA TYR A 40 6.30 4.47 0.29
C TYR A 40 6.64 3.01 0.08
N GLY A 41 6.56 2.55 -1.16
CA GLY A 41 6.81 1.16 -1.45
C GLY A 41 7.06 0.90 -2.92
N TYR A 42 7.58 -0.30 -3.20
CA TYR A 42 7.74 -0.78 -4.55
C TYR A 42 6.43 -1.43 -5.02
N CYS A 43 5.80 -0.85 -6.04
CA CYS A 43 4.54 -1.32 -6.59
C CYS A 43 4.79 -2.33 -7.71
N TYR A 44 4.40 -3.58 -7.51
CA TYR A 44 4.66 -4.65 -8.47
C TYR A 44 3.85 -4.50 -9.76
N LEU A 45 2.64 -3.93 -9.69
CA LEU A 45 1.82 -3.64 -10.87
C LEU A 45 2.50 -2.64 -11.83
N ARG A 46 3.35 -1.74 -11.32
CA ARG A 46 3.98 -0.67 -12.10
C ARG A 46 5.50 -0.82 -12.20
N CYS A 47 6.07 -1.86 -11.60
CA CYS A 47 7.51 -2.08 -11.47
C CYS A 47 8.29 -0.82 -11.06
N ALA A 48 7.77 -0.06 -10.07
CA ALA A 48 8.35 1.23 -9.69
C ALA A 48 8.10 1.58 -8.21
N HIS A 49 8.99 2.41 -7.66
CA HIS A 49 8.79 3.06 -6.36
C HIS A 49 7.66 4.10 -6.46
N ARG A 50 6.68 4.00 -5.56
CA ARG A 50 5.48 4.84 -5.56
C ARG A 50 5.18 5.34 -4.15
N LYS A 51 4.64 6.56 -4.09
CA LYS A 51 4.02 7.15 -2.91
C LYS A 51 2.50 6.93 -2.99
N PHE A 52 1.91 6.41 -1.92
CA PHE A 52 0.47 6.22 -1.78
C PHE A 52 -0.05 7.09 -0.65
N SER A 53 -1.09 7.87 -0.93
CA SER A 53 -1.76 8.73 0.05
C SER A 53 -2.71 7.90 0.89
N LYS A 54 -2.62 7.96 2.23
CA LYS A 54 -3.39 7.07 3.13
C LYS A 54 -4.89 7.36 3.13
N ASP A 55 -5.29 8.59 2.89
CA ASP A 55 -6.68 9.02 2.64
C ASP A 55 -7.31 8.32 1.42
N ARG A 56 -6.49 7.77 0.52
CA ARG A 56 -6.93 7.07 -0.69
C ARG A 56 -6.78 5.55 -0.61
N ILE A 57 -6.36 5.04 0.54
CA ILE A 57 -6.24 3.62 0.81
C ILE A 57 -7.56 3.16 1.43
N LEU A 58 -8.25 2.27 0.73
CA LEU A 58 -9.53 1.72 1.17
C LEU A 58 -9.34 0.50 2.08
N ALA A 59 -8.30 -0.31 1.81
CA ALA A 59 -7.95 -1.47 2.61
C ALA A 59 -6.46 -1.80 2.46
N VAL A 60 -5.86 -2.41 3.50
CA VAL A 60 -4.51 -2.99 3.49
C VAL A 60 -4.54 -4.33 4.18
N LEU A 61 -3.97 -5.35 3.54
CA LEU A 61 -3.81 -6.67 4.11
C LEU A 61 -2.35 -7.13 3.95
N PRO A 62 -1.74 -7.79 4.94
CA PRO A 62 -0.45 -8.44 4.74
C PRO A 62 -0.62 -9.55 3.71
N LEU A 63 0.32 -9.65 2.78
CA LEU A 63 0.35 -10.79 1.88
C LEU A 63 0.79 -11.99 2.71
N GLN A 64 -0.12 -12.95 2.96
CA GLN A 64 0.22 -14.14 3.74
C GLN A 64 1.44 -14.82 3.12
N LYS A 65 2.46 -15.09 3.93
CA LYS A 65 3.51 -16.04 3.57
C LYS A 65 2.84 -17.41 3.60
N SER A 66 2.79 -18.10 2.46
CA SER A 66 2.49 -19.53 2.44
C SER A 66 3.45 -20.20 3.43
N SER A 67 2.89 -20.75 4.50
CA SER A 67 3.61 -21.48 5.55
C SER A 67 4.13 -22.81 5.04
#